data_AF-A0A8H7NZ74-F1
#
_entry.id   AF-A0A8H7NZ74-F1
#
_cell.length_a   1.000
_cell.length_b   1.000
_cell.length_c   1.000
_cell.angle_alpha   90.00
_cell.angle_beta   90.00
_cell.angle_gamma   90.00
#
_symmetry.space_group_name_H-M   'P 1'
#
loop_
_entity.id
_entity.type
_entity.pdbx_description
1 polymer ?
#
loop_
_entity_poly.entity_id
_entity_poly.type
_entity_poly.pdbx_seq_one_letter_code
_entity_poly.pdbx_strand_id
1 'polypeptide(L)'
;MAESHSVHLAYETLALVSKALSRLEVGDVAIAKFGESVDVLHGFDSEPFTDQTGMRIMSAFQFDQKATQIIISDGMCQDHEKLRTVLRKAEEERVMVVFIILDSLHARSSSDSGNANQNSILSMNQVAYKNIDGRLDLHVERYLDSFPFEYYVVLRDVEALPEVLSGTLKQFFERVTEQ
;
A
#
# COMPACT_ATOMS: atom_id res chain seq x y z
N MET A 1 -3.29 -3.23 15.81
CA MET A 1 -4.56 -2.80 16.45
C MET A 1 -4.97 -3.71 17.61
N ALA A 2 -4.05 -4.42 18.26
CA ALA A 2 -4.38 -5.47 19.23
C ALA A 2 -4.91 -4.97 20.60
N GLU A 3 -5.25 -3.69 20.73
CA GLU A 3 -5.81 -3.15 21.95
C GLU A 3 -7.33 -3.36 21.97
N SER A 4 -7.82 -4.11 22.97
CA SER A 4 -9.21 -4.59 23.06
C SER A 4 -10.27 -3.48 22.87
N HIS A 5 -9.98 -2.27 23.37
CA HIS A 5 -10.88 -1.13 23.24
C HIS A 5 -11.04 -0.63 21.80
N SER A 6 -9.95 -0.61 21.02
CA SER A 6 -9.97 -0.17 19.62
C SER A 6 -10.71 -1.16 18.73
N VAL A 7 -10.58 -2.46 19.02
CA VAL A 7 -11.29 -3.54 18.31
C VAL A 7 -12.79 -3.45 18.56
N HIS A 8 -13.21 -3.24 19.81
CA HIS A 8 -14.62 -3.11 20.16
C HIS A 8 -15.26 -1.92 19.45
N LEU A 9 -14.61 -0.75 19.48
CA LEU A 9 -15.10 0.46 18.81
C LEU A 9 -15.18 0.29 17.29
N ALA A 10 -14.21 -0.40 16.68
CA ALA A 10 -14.23 -0.69 15.24
C ALA A 10 -15.46 -1.54 14.86
N TYR A 11 -15.77 -2.56 15.65
CA TYR A 11 -16.95 -3.40 15.45
C TYR A 11 -18.26 -2.64 15.65
N GLU A 12 -18.38 -1.82 16.70
CA GLU A 12 -19.56 -0.98 16.90
C GLU A 12 -19.75 0.00 15.75
N THR A 13 -18.67 0.65 15.29
CA THR A 13 -18.70 1.59 14.17
C THR A 13 -19.14 0.91 12.89
N LEU A 14 -18.57 -0.27 12.58
CA LEU A 14 -18.94 -1.04 11.40
C LEU A 14 -20.42 -1.43 11.43
N ALA A 15 -20.91 -1.95 12.56
CA ALA A 15 -22.31 -2.36 12.71
C ALA A 15 -23.25 -1.14 12.60
N LEU A 16 -22.91 -0.03 13.24
CA LEU A 16 -23.71 1.20 13.23
C LEU A 16 -23.81 1.80 11.83
N VAL A 17 -22.68 1.96 11.14
CA VAL A 17 -22.65 2.54 9.78
C VAL A 17 -23.37 1.62 8.80
N SER A 18 -23.08 0.31 8.80
CA SER A 18 -23.70 -0.63 7.86
C SER A 18 -25.22 -0.69 8.06
N LYS A 19 -25.70 -0.67 9.32
CA LYS A 19 -27.13 -0.67 9.64
C LYS A 19 -27.81 0.66 9.30
N ALA A 20 -27.13 1.79 9.46
CA ALA A 20 -27.64 3.10 9.08
C ALA A 20 -27.81 3.20 7.56
N LEU A 21 -26.78 2.82 6.79
CA LEU A 21 -26.83 2.83 5.32
C LEU A 21 -27.92 1.90 4.79
N SER A 22 -28.01 0.67 5.33
CA SER A 22 -29.07 -0.28 4.96
C SER A 22 -30.48 0.26 5.24
N ARG A 23 -30.67 1.01 6.33
CA ARG A 23 -31.98 1.60 6.69
C ARG A 23 -32.35 2.83 5.89
N LEU A 24 -31.36 3.57 5.40
CA LEU A 24 -31.59 4.75 4.58
C LEU A 24 -31.92 4.39 3.13
N GLU A 25 -31.75 3.12 2.73
CA GLU A 25 -31.81 2.68 1.33
C GLU A 25 -30.88 3.50 0.42
N VAL A 26 -29.86 4.13 1.01
CA VAL A 26 -28.88 4.96 0.31
C VAL A 26 -27.70 4.07 -0.06
N GLY A 27 -27.86 3.36 -1.18
CA GLY A 27 -26.80 2.65 -1.89
C GLY A 27 -26.36 1.33 -1.28
N ASP A 28 -25.60 0.58 -2.08
CA ASP A 28 -24.97 -0.68 -1.67
C ASP A 28 -23.75 -0.39 -0.78
N VAL A 29 -23.47 -1.31 0.15
CA VAL A 29 -22.32 -1.22 1.06
C VAL A 29 -21.30 -2.27 0.64
N ALA A 30 -20.04 -1.87 0.50
CA ALA A 30 -18.93 -2.81 0.40
C ALA A 30 -18.08 -2.76 1.66
N ILE A 31 -17.61 -3.92 2.12
CA ILE A 31 -16.74 -4.06 3.29
C ILE A 31 -15.55 -4.93 2.90
N ALA A 32 -14.36 -4.43 3.20
CA ALA A 32 -13.12 -5.14 3.02
C ALA A 32 -12.26 -5.02 4.27
N LYS A 33 -11.40 -6.01 4.50
CA LYS A 33 -10.36 -5.98 5.54
C LYS A 33 -9.00 -5.81 4.87
N PHE A 34 -8.09 -5.08 5.52
CA PHE A 34 -6.74 -4.88 5.02
C PHE A 34 -5.71 -5.21 6.09
N GLY A 35 -4.53 -5.63 5.64
CA GLY A 35 -3.41 -6.02 6.47
C GLY A 35 -2.30 -6.65 5.64
N GLU A 36 -1.85 -7.85 6.02
CA GLU A 36 -0.97 -8.70 5.19
C GLU A 36 -1.59 -8.97 3.82
N SER A 37 -2.89 -9.26 3.78
CA SER A 37 -3.70 -9.30 2.57
C SER A 37 -4.81 -8.27 2.62
N VAL A 38 -5.44 -8.04 1.48
CA VAL A 38 -6.73 -7.36 1.45
C VAL A 38 -7.77 -8.32 0.89
N ASP A 39 -8.81 -8.51 1.68
CA ASP A 39 -9.92 -9.38 1.32
C ASP A 39 -11.21 -8.55 1.32
N VAL A 40 -11.93 -8.56 0.20
CA VAL A 40 -13.31 -8.03 0.14
C VAL A 40 -14.23 -9.06 0.81
N LEU A 41 -14.81 -8.67 1.94
CA LEU A 41 -15.70 -9.53 2.73
C LEU A 41 -17.15 -9.42 2.27
N HIS A 42 -17.49 -8.31 1.60
CA HIS A 42 -18.80 -7.96 1.05
C HIS A 42 -18.61 -6.93 -0.07
N GLY A 43 -19.04 -7.23 -1.29
CA GLY A 43 -18.91 -6.33 -2.45
C GLY A 43 -20.18 -5.53 -2.72
N PHE A 44 -20.12 -4.50 -3.57
CA PHE A 44 -21.31 -3.73 -3.94
C PHE A 44 -22.35 -4.59 -4.70
N ASP A 45 -21.89 -5.50 -5.55
CA ASP A 45 -22.77 -6.41 -6.31
C ASP A 45 -23.19 -7.66 -5.52
N SER A 46 -22.96 -7.68 -4.21
CA SER A 46 -23.28 -8.83 -3.38
C SER A 46 -24.71 -8.77 -2.82
N GLU A 47 -25.09 -9.81 -2.07
CA GLU A 47 -26.39 -9.87 -1.40
C GLU A 47 -26.65 -8.64 -0.51
N PRO A 48 -27.90 -8.24 -0.23
CA PRO A 48 -28.18 -7.12 0.68
C PRO A 48 -27.54 -7.33 2.05
N PHE A 49 -27.02 -6.27 2.66
CA PHE A 49 -26.40 -6.35 3.98
C PHE A 49 -27.45 -6.71 5.05
N THR A 50 -27.30 -7.88 5.67
CA THR A 50 -28.16 -8.36 6.76
C THR A 50 -27.38 -8.59 8.05
N ASP A 51 -28.09 -8.82 9.17
CA ASP A 51 -27.46 -9.19 10.45
C ASP A 51 -26.62 -10.48 10.31
N GLN A 52 -27.00 -11.42 9.44
CA GLN A 52 -26.22 -12.65 9.18
C GLN A 52 -24.92 -12.35 8.43
N THR A 53 -24.99 -11.50 7.41
CA THR A 53 -23.83 -10.99 6.68
C THR A 53 -22.86 -10.27 7.62
N GLY A 54 -23.39 -9.42 8.51
CA GLY A 54 -22.64 -8.73 9.55
C GLY A 54 -21.89 -9.71 10.48
N MET A 55 -22.54 -10.76 10.97
CA MET A 55 -21.87 -11.78 11.81
C MET A 55 -20.71 -12.48 11.09
N ARG A 56 -20.89 -12.83 9.80
CA ARG A 56 -19.83 -13.44 8.98
C ARG A 56 -18.64 -12.49 8.80
N ILE A 57 -18.91 -11.22 8.54
CA ILE A 57 -17.89 -10.20 8.36
C ILE A 57 -17.11 -9.99 9.67
N MET A 58 -17.82 -9.89 10.80
CA MET A 58 -17.18 -9.71 12.10
C MET A 58 -16.25 -10.88 12.44
N SER A 59 -16.64 -12.12 12.16
CA SER A 59 -15.77 -13.28 12.42
C SER A 59 -14.53 -13.35 11.52
N ALA A 60 -14.54 -12.66 10.36
CA ALA A 60 -13.40 -12.61 9.45
C ALA A 60 -12.28 -11.65 9.88
N PHE A 61 -12.57 -10.72 10.80
CA PHE A 61 -11.57 -9.80 11.35
C PHE A 61 -10.85 -10.43 12.56
N GLN A 62 -9.64 -10.92 12.34
CA GLN A 62 -8.84 -11.56 13.40
C GLN A 62 -7.94 -10.58 14.17
N PHE A 63 -7.67 -9.40 13.61
CA PHE A 63 -6.79 -8.37 14.18
C PHE A 63 -5.42 -8.90 14.62
N ASP A 64 -4.89 -9.89 13.90
CA ASP A 64 -3.69 -10.65 14.24
C ASP A 64 -2.39 -10.01 13.71
N GLN A 65 -2.52 -8.96 12.90
CA GLN A 65 -1.43 -8.08 12.48
C GLN A 65 -0.91 -7.26 13.66
N LYS A 66 0.41 -7.33 13.88
CA LYS A 66 1.06 -6.63 15.00
C LYS A 66 1.17 -5.14 14.76
N ALA A 67 1.63 -4.75 13.56
CA ALA A 67 1.83 -3.36 13.21
C ALA A 67 1.73 -3.10 11.70
N THR A 68 1.47 -1.84 11.35
CA THR A 68 1.69 -1.29 10.02
C THR A 68 2.71 -0.16 10.17
N GLN A 69 3.81 -0.23 9.44
CA GLN A 69 4.84 0.81 9.41
C GLN A 69 4.79 1.53 8.07
N ILE A 70 4.68 2.85 8.12
CA ILE A 70 4.77 3.70 6.93
C ILE A 70 6.12 4.40 6.96
N ILE A 71 6.91 4.20 5.91
CA ILE A 71 8.20 4.86 5.71
C ILE A 71 8.04 5.89 4.61
N ILE A 72 8.49 7.11 4.83
CA ILE A 72 8.45 8.19 3.84
C ILE A 72 9.89 8.66 3.59
N SER A 73 10.39 8.51 2.38
CA SER A 73 11.74 8.91 1.96
C SER A 73 11.83 9.05 0.44
N ASP A 74 12.92 9.59 -0.09
CA ASP A 74 13.24 9.65 -1.53
C ASP A 74 13.45 8.27 -2.22
N GLY A 75 13.54 7.18 -1.46
CA GLY A 75 13.69 5.82 -1.99
C GLY A 75 15.12 5.42 -2.35
N MET A 76 16.13 6.27 -2.14
CA MET A 76 17.53 5.94 -2.46
C MET A 76 18.16 5.09 -1.35
N CYS A 77 18.45 3.82 -1.64
CA CYS A 77 19.05 2.86 -0.71
C CYS A 77 20.16 2.04 -1.37
N GLN A 78 21.23 1.76 -0.62
CA GLN A 78 22.47 1.17 -1.15
C GLN A 78 22.52 -0.36 -1.09
N ASP A 79 21.77 -0.98 -0.17
CA ASP A 79 21.84 -2.42 0.11
C ASP A 79 20.44 -3.02 0.11
N HIS A 80 19.93 -3.32 -1.09
CA HIS A 80 18.60 -3.91 -1.27
C HIS A 80 18.53 -5.32 -0.68
N GLU A 81 19.60 -6.11 -0.74
CA GLU A 81 19.63 -7.48 -0.20
C GLU A 81 19.48 -7.51 1.33
N LYS A 82 20.18 -6.62 2.03
CA LYS A 82 20.01 -6.45 3.47
C LYS A 82 18.61 -5.98 3.82
N LEU A 83 18.06 -5.01 3.05
CA LEU A 83 16.69 -4.56 3.25
C LEU A 83 15.67 -5.70 3.05
N ARG A 84 15.82 -6.51 2.01
CA ARG A 84 14.98 -7.70 1.77
C ARG A 84 15.00 -8.66 2.95
N THR A 85 16.18 -8.87 3.55
CA THR A 85 16.32 -9.72 4.74
C THR A 85 15.55 -9.17 5.94
N VAL A 86 15.60 -7.85 6.16
CA VAL A 86 14.87 -7.19 7.25
C VAL A 86 13.36 -7.19 6.98
N LEU A 87 12.95 -6.94 5.74
CA LEU A 87 11.54 -6.92 5.34
C LEU A 87 10.89 -8.29 5.47
N ARG A 88 11.58 -9.36 5.05
CA ARG A 88 11.11 -10.74 5.27
C ARG A 88 10.93 -11.05 6.75
N LYS A 89 11.84 -10.58 7.62
CA LYS A 89 11.68 -10.75 9.06
C LYS A 89 10.48 -9.96 9.61
N ALA A 90 10.25 -8.75 9.10
CA ALA A 90 9.09 -7.96 9.49
C ALA A 90 7.77 -8.66 9.09
N GLU A 91 7.73 -9.23 7.88
CA GLU A 91 6.62 -10.04 7.37
C GLU A 91 6.36 -11.27 8.25
N GLU A 92 7.40 -12.05 8.59
CA GLU A 92 7.32 -13.19 9.53
C GLU A 92 6.78 -12.76 10.90
N GLU A 93 7.08 -11.53 11.34
CA GLU A 93 6.58 -10.95 12.58
C GLU A 93 5.17 -10.32 12.45
N ARG A 94 4.53 -10.41 11.27
CA ARG A 94 3.23 -9.80 10.91
C ARG A 94 3.25 -8.28 11.06
N VAL A 95 4.30 -7.67 10.54
CA VAL A 95 4.45 -6.22 10.41
C VAL A 95 4.41 -5.88 8.92
N MET A 96 3.32 -5.22 8.52
CA MET A 96 3.20 -4.69 7.16
C MET A 96 4.05 -3.43 7.03
N VAL A 97 4.83 -3.31 5.96
CA VAL A 97 5.66 -2.13 5.68
C VAL A 97 5.25 -1.50 4.36
N VAL A 98 4.84 -0.24 4.39
CA VAL A 98 4.45 0.55 3.22
C VAL A 98 5.46 1.69 3.03
N PHE A 99 6.03 1.80 1.83
CA PHE A 99 7.02 2.83 1.52
C PHE A 99 6.42 3.93 0.62
N ILE A 100 6.46 5.17 1.06
CA ILE A 100 6.06 6.33 0.26
C ILE A 100 7.34 6.99 -0.25
N ILE A 101 7.56 6.85 -1.55
CA ILE A 101 8.69 7.40 -2.27
C ILE A 101 8.38 8.85 -2.63
N LEU A 102 9.14 9.79 -2.08
CA LEU A 102 9.05 11.21 -2.42
C LEU A 102 9.86 11.49 -3.68
N ASP A 103 9.20 11.50 -4.84
CA ASP A 103 9.76 11.85 -6.14
C ASP A 103 9.67 13.36 -6.36
N SER A 104 10.40 14.11 -5.54
CA SER A 104 10.35 15.56 -5.60
C SER A 104 11.03 16.07 -6.87
N LEU A 105 10.24 16.44 -7.88
CA LEU A 105 10.69 17.30 -8.97
C LEU A 105 10.84 18.72 -8.42
N HIS A 106 11.86 18.99 -7.62
CA HIS A 106 12.18 20.38 -7.29
C HIS A 106 12.79 21.06 -8.52
N ALA A 107 11.90 21.50 -9.41
CA ALA A 107 12.14 22.64 -10.26
C ALA A 107 12.39 23.85 -9.35
N ARG A 108 13.67 24.22 -9.19
CA ARG A 108 14.24 25.57 -9.04
C ARG A 108 15.67 25.44 -8.51
N SER A 109 16.72 26.09 -9.01
CA SER A 109 16.98 26.88 -10.21
C SER A 109 18.40 27.40 -10.03
N SER A 110 19.36 26.91 -10.82
CA SER A 110 20.54 27.72 -11.16
C SER A 110 20.86 27.49 -12.63
N SER A 111 20.43 28.46 -13.42
CA SER A 111 21.12 28.95 -14.62
C SER A 111 21.44 28.03 -15.80
N ASP A 112 20.97 26.78 -15.90
CA ASP A 112 21.24 26.00 -17.11
C ASP A 112 20.00 25.39 -17.76
N SER A 113 19.84 25.72 -19.04
CA SER A 113 18.74 25.27 -19.89
C SER A 113 19.04 23.86 -20.37
N GLY A 114 18.59 22.84 -19.63
CA GLY A 114 18.63 21.46 -20.09
C GLY A 114 18.37 20.45 -18.98
N ASN A 115 17.27 19.70 -19.08
CA ASN A 115 16.96 18.50 -18.28
C ASN A 115 16.59 18.67 -16.79
N ALA A 116 15.43 19.29 -16.53
CA ALA A 116 14.74 19.20 -15.23
C ALA A 116 14.18 17.79 -14.89
N ASN A 117 14.35 16.80 -15.77
CA ASN A 117 13.76 15.45 -15.66
C ASN A 117 14.75 14.36 -15.22
N GLN A 118 16.00 14.70 -14.87
CA GLN A 118 17.06 13.71 -14.64
C GLN A 118 17.15 13.15 -13.22
N ASN A 119 16.49 13.77 -12.24
CA ASN A 119 16.58 13.34 -10.83
C ASN A 119 15.34 12.57 -10.34
N SER A 120 14.43 12.17 -11.24
CA SER A 120 13.28 11.35 -10.85
C SER A 120 13.69 9.90 -10.66
N ILE A 121 13.21 9.29 -9.58
CA ILE A 121 13.42 7.86 -9.31
C ILE A 121 12.81 6.96 -10.41
N LEU A 122 11.78 7.44 -11.11
CA LEU A 122 11.15 6.73 -12.22
C LEU A 122 12.10 6.56 -13.42
N SER A 123 13.02 7.51 -13.61
CA SER A 123 14.05 7.50 -14.65
C SER A 123 15.41 7.00 -14.17
N MET A 124 15.54 6.67 -12.89
CA MET A 124 16.80 6.23 -12.31
C MET A 124 17.16 4.83 -12.79
N ASN A 125 18.39 4.68 -13.28
CA ASN A 125 18.98 3.39 -13.63
C ASN A 125 20.07 3.04 -12.61
N GLN A 126 20.28 1.75 -12.42
CA GLN A 126 21.36 1.20 -11.62
C GLN A 126 22.14 0.15 -12.39
N VAL A 127 23.33 -0.17 -11.88
CA VAL A 127 24.19 -1.21 -12.45
C VAL A 127 24.09 -2.45 -11.57
N ALA A 128 23.59 -3.54 -12.15
CA ALA A 128 23.55 -4.86 -11.54
C ALA A 128 24.62 -5.76 -12.15
N TYR A 129 25.30 -6.55 -11.31
CA TYR A 129 26.26 -7.54 -11.75
C TYR A 129 25.55 -8.87 -12.02
N LYS A 130 25.58 -9.36 -13.26
CA LYS A 130 25.06 -10.68 -13.61
C LYS A 130 26.20 -11.60 -14.00
N ASN A 131 26.21 -12.81 -13.43
CA ASN A 131 27.15 -13.85 -13.83
C ASN A 131 26.57 -14.58 -15.04
N ILE A 132 27.17 -14.37 -16.21
CA ILE A 132 26.79 -15.06 -17.45
C ILE A 132 28.01 -15.85 -17.90
N ASP A 133 27.88 -17.18 -17.94
CA ASP A 133 28.95 -18.10 -18.33
C ASP A 133 30.26 -17.96 -17.53
N GLY A 134 30.15 -17.64 -16.24
CA GLY A 134 31.30 -17.43 -15.35
C GLY A 134 32.04 -16.11 -15.54
N ARG A 135 31.51 -15.22 -16.39
CA ARG A 135 31.98 -13.84 -16.55
C ARG A 135 31.04 -12.89 -15.84
N LEU A 136 31.63 -12.00 -15.04
CA LEU A 136 30.92 -10.88 -14.43
C LEU A 136 30.59 -9.86 -15.53
N ASP A 137 29.31 -9.68 -15.83
CA ASP A 137 28.85 -8.69 -16.79
C ASP A 137 28.06 -7.59 -16.07
N LEU A 138 28.20 -6.35 -16.58
CA LEU A 138 27.51 -5.19 -16.05
C LEU A 138 26.20 -5.02 -16.82
N HIS A 139 25.08 -5.18 -16.13
CA HIS A 139 23.76 -4.99 -16.70
C HIS A 139 23.13 -3.73 -16.11
N VAL A 140 22.72 -2.79 -16.98
CA VAL A 140 21.94 -1.63 -16.55
C VAL A 140 20.47 -2.03 -16.46
N GLU A 141 19.83 -1.78 -15.32
CA GLU A 141 18.39 -2.00 -15.10
C GLU A 141 17.76 -0.80 -14.41
N ARG A 142 16.43 -0.69 -14.45
CA ARG A 142 15.76 0.43 -13.78
C ARG A 142 15.83 0.21 -12.27
N TYR A 143 16.10 1.27 -11.52
CA TYR A 143 16.23 1.19 -10.07
C TYR A 143 14.97 0.62 -9.38
N LEU A 144 13.79 0.98 -9.89
CA LEU A 144 12.52 0.48 -9.34
C LEU A 144 12.28 -1.01 -9.61
N ASP A 145 12.97 -1.61 -10.59
CA ASP A 145 12.82 -3.04 -10.89
C ASP A 145 13.42 -3.92 -9.78
N SER A 146 14.38 -3.40 -9.00
CA SER A 146 14.98 -4.11 -7.86
C SER A 146 14.52 -3.60 -6.48
N PHE A 147 13.63 -2.59 -6.45
CA PHE A 147 13.27 -1.91 -5.20
C PHE A 147 12.79 -2.92 -4.14
N PRO A 148 13.28 -2.85 -2.89
CA PRO A 148 13.16 -3.96 -1.96
C PRO A 148 11.78 -4.06 -1.28
N PHE A 149 10.95 -3.02 -1.36
CA PHE A 149 9.63 -2.98 -0.74
C PHE A 149 8.56 -3.47 -1.72
N GLU A 150 7.72 -4.39 -1.26
CA GLU A 150 6.57 -4.88 -2.02
C GLU A 150 5.50 -3.79 -2.19
N TYR A 151 5.16 -3.13 -1.08
CA TYR A 151 4.14 -2.08 -1.06
C TYR A 151 4.81 -0.71 -1.08
N TYR A 152 4.73 -0.01 -2.21
CA TYR A 152 5.20 1.37 -2.31
C TYR A 152 4.33 2.25 -3.19
N VAL A 153 4.34 3.56 -2.91
CA VAL A 153 3.67 4.60 -3.68
C VAL A 153 4.69 5.67 -4.03
N VAL A 154 4.75 6.06 -5.31
CA VAL A 154 5.57 7.20 -5.76
C VAL A 154 4.73 8.46 -5.73
N LEU A 155 5.15 9.42 -4.92
CA LEU A 155 4.46 10.68 -4.69
C LEU A 155 5.32 11.85 -5.16
N ARG A 156 4.81 12.60 -6.14
CA ARG A 156 5.48 13.80 -6.66
C ARG A 156 5.15 15.07 -5.89
N ASP A 157 3.97 15.10 -5.30
CA ASP A 157 3.45 16.22 -4.54
C ASP A 157 3.01 15.74 -3.16
N VAL A 158 3.68 16.21 -2.11
CA VAL A 158 3.40 15.85 -0.72
C VAL A 158 2.03 16.37 -0.28
N GLU A 159 1.59 17.51 -0.81
CA GLU A 159 0.28 18.07 -0.49
C GLU A 159 -0.86 17.20 -1.02
N ALA A 160 -0.61 16.47 -2.12
CA ALA A 160 -1.55 15.52 -2.69
C ALA A 160 -1.63 14.18 -1.92
N LEU A 161 -0.78 13.93 -0.92
CA LEU A 161 -0.72 12.61 -0.25
C LEU A 161 -2.09 12.13 0.29
N PRO A 162 -2.91 12.95 0.98
CA PRO A 162 -4.21 12.49 1.46
C PRO A 162 -5.16 12.08 0.32
N GLU A 163 -5.14 12.84 -0.77
CA GLU A 163 -5.96 12.58 -1.97
C GLU A 163 -5.45 11.33 -2.71
N VAL A 164 -4.14 11.18 -2.86
CA VAL A 164 -3.52 10.01 -3.48
C VAL A 164 -3.81 8.76 -2.67
N LEU A 165 -3.67 8.79 -1.34
CA LEU A 165 -3.98 7.63 -0.49
C LEU A 165 -5.46 7.25 -0.58
N SER A 166 -6.37 8.23 -0.48
CA SER A 166 -7.81 7.96 -0.57
C SER A 166 -8.22 7.48 -1.96
N GLY A 167 -7.71 8.10 -3.02
CA GLY A 167 -7.93 7.70 -4.41
C GLY A 167 -7.36 6.32 -4.72
N THR A 168 -6.15 6.01 -4.22
CA THR A 168 -5.52 4.69 -4.39
C THR A 168 -6.31 3.62 -3.64
N LEU A 169 -6.72 3.87 -2.40
CA LEU A 169 -7.58 2.95 -1.65
C LEU A 169 -8.89 2.70 -2.39
N LYS A 170 -9.52 3.76 -2.94
CA LYS A 170 -10.74 3.62 -3.73
C LYS A 170 -10.53 2.75 -4.98
N GLN A 171 -9.55 3.09 -5.81
CA GLN A 171 -9.23 2.32 -7.04
C GLN A 171 -8.88 0.87 -6.72
N PHE A 172 -8.16 0.66 -5.63
CA PHE A 172 -7.82 -0.67 -5.17
C PHE A 172 -9.07 -1.47 -4.79
N PHE A 173 -10.00 -0.89 -4.02
CA PHE A 173 -11.26 -1.56 -3.71
C PHE A 173 -12.09 -1.86 -4.96
N GLU A 174 -12.18 -0.92 -5.91
CA GLU A 174 -12.85 -1.14 -7.21
C GLU A 174 -12.24 -2.32 -7.97
N ARG A 175 -10.90 -2.42 -8.01
CA ARG A 175 -10.21 -3.50 -8.73
C ARG A 175 -10.32 -4.86 -8.04
N VAL A 176 -10.32 -4.90 -6.71
CA VAL A 176 -10.48 -6.16 -5.96
C VAL A 176 -11.93 -6.68 -6.05
N THR A 177 -12.91 -5.80 -6.24
CA THR A 177 -14.30 -6.23 -6.50
C THR A 177 -14.55 -6.77 -7.90
N GLU A 178 -13.68 -6.47 -8.88
CA GLU A 178 -13.78 -6.95 -10.27
C GLU A 178 -13.16 -8.34 -10.51
N GLN A 179 -12.50 -8.95 -9.51
CA GLN A 179 -11.91 -10.29 -9.58
C GLN A 179 -12.75 -11.32 -8.82
#